data_AF-A0A8H6FTJ6-F1
#
_entry.id   AF-A0A8H6FTJ6-F1
#
_cell.length_a   1.000
_cell.length_b   1.000
_cell.length_c   1.000
_cell.angle_alpha   90.00
_cell.angle_beta   90.00
_cell.angle_gamma   90.00
#
_symmetry.space_group_name_H-M   'P 1'
#
loop_
_entity.id
_entity.type
_entity.pdbx_description
1 polymer ?
#
loop_
_entity_poly.entity_id
_entity_poly.type
_entity_poly.pdbx_seq_one_letter_code
_entity_poly.pdbx_strand_id
1 'polypeptide(L)'
;MYLEIVPSTLYWSSSASEISPQLWWRSIVENFSYLPANQFPEGIQSAVGFTTICINVPRHLNYLLSTFLAMGGKLVKARLPTDKGLPGALRFAASLAMSQEPHERLICVNASGLGAKALVPDDAMFPVRGQTVLVKGEAKYAKTMNENKYVIPRPGSGTTILGGTREVGNW
;
A
#
# COMPACT_ATOMS: atom_id res chain seq x y z
N MET A 1 1.02 -13.76 -13.84
CA MET A 1 0.14 -12.60 -13.60
C MET A 1 0.48 -12.01 -12.22
N TYR A 2 0.56 -10.68 -12.07
CA TYR A 2 0.89 -10.00 -10.79
C TYR A 2 -0.25 -9.15 -10.24
N LEU A 3 -1.36 -9.07 -10.98
CA LEU A 3 -2.54 -8.27 -10.68
C LEU A 3 -3.76 -9.08 -11.10
N GLU A 4 -4.81 -9.06 -10.30
CA GLU A 4 -6.06 -9.77 -10.60
C GLU A 4 -7.25 -8.93 -10.15
N ILE A 5 -8.29 -8.92 -10.99
CA ILE A 5 -9.59 -8.32 -10.66
C ILE A 5 -10.37 -9.36 -9.87
N VAL A 6 -10.77 -9.01 -8.64
CA VAL A 6 -11.47 -9.91 -7.73
C VAL A 6 -12.69 -9.25 -7.10
N PRO A 7 -13.74 -10.02 -6.75
CA PRO A 7 -14.78 -9.54 -5.86
C PRO A 7 -14.20 -9.17 -4.50
N SER A 8 -14.71 -8.10 -3.90
CA SER A 8 -14.35 -7.62 -2.58
C SER A 8 -15.59 -7.39 -1.74
N THR A 9 -15.46 -7.65 -0.44
CA THR A 9 -16.51 -7.29 0.53
C THR A 9 -15.89 -6.56 1.72
N LEU A 10 -16.49 -5.44 2.08
CA LEU A 10 -16.17 -4.71 3.30
C LEU A 10 -17.32 -4.84 4.28
N TYR A 11 -17.00 -5.12 5.54
CA TYR A 11 -17.95 -5.28 6.63
C TYR A 11 -17.61 -4.32 7.77
N TRP A 12 -18.64 -3.73 8.38
CA TRP A 12 -18.50 -2.86 9.54
C TRP A 12 -19.50 -3.23 10.64
N SER A 13 -19.04 -3.11 11.88
CA SER A 13 -19.90 -3.14 13.07
C SER A 13 -20.70 -1.85 13.27
N SER A 14 -20.41 -0.78 12.50
CA SER A 14 -21.19 0.47 12.46
C SER A 14 -22.32 0.42 11.43
N SER A 15 -23.34 1.27 11.62
CA SER A 15 -24.52 1.32 10.76
C SER A 15 -24.21 1.83 9.34
N ALA A 16 -25.10 1.54 8.39
CA ALA A 16 -24.98 2.01 7.01
C ALA A 16 -24.94 3.55 6.90
N SER A 17 -25.67 4.26 7.78
CA SER A 17 -25.69 5.72 7.85
C SER A 17 -24.35 6.31 8.29
N GLU A 18 -23.64 5.66 9.20
CA GLU A 18 -22.32 6.11 9.67
C GLU A 18 -21.23 5.91 8.62
N ILE A 19 -21.30 4.82 7.85
CA ILE A 19 -20.27 4.48 6.86
C ILE A 19 -20.51 5.16 5.51
N SER A 20 -21.74 5.50 5.15
CA SER A 20 -22.09 6.02 3.82
C SER A 20 -21.27 7.26 3.40
N PRO A 21 -21.03 8.27 4.28
CA PRO A 21 -20.18 9.42 3.94
C PRO A 21 -18.72 9.05 3.62
N GLN A 22 -18.24 7.91 4.12
CA GLN A 22 -16.86 7.43 3.94
C GLN A 22 -16.67 6.67 2.62
N LEU A 23 -17.77 6.31 1.93
CA LEU A 23 -17.75 5.56 0.67
C LEU A 23 -17.68 6.45 -0.57
N TRP A 24 -16.86 7.52 -0.53
CA TRP A 24 -16.67 8.45 -1.65
C TRP A 24 -16.18 7.77 -2.93
N TRP A 25 -15.50 6.63 -2.81
CA TRP A 25 -14.94 5.83 -3.89
C TRP A 25 -15.96 4.92 -4.60
N ARG A 26 -17.21 4.86 -4.13
CA ARG A 26 -18.25 3.95 -4.67
C ARG A 26 -18.52 4.10 -6.17
N SER A 27 -18.30 5.29 -6.74
CA SER A 27 -18.48 5.57 -8.17
C SER A 27 -17.24 5.26 -9.02
N ILE A 28 -16.11 4.93 -8.38
CA ILE A 28 -14.85 4.59 -9.05
C ILE A 28 -14.75 3.07 -9.26
N VAL A 29 -15.30 2.29 -8.33
CA VAL A 29 -15.27 0.83 -8.39
C VAL A 29 -16.45 0.27 -9.19
N GLU A 30 -16.24 -0.91 -9.78
CA GLU A 30 -17.29 -1.60 -10.51
C GLU A 30 -18.16 -2.46 -9.58
N ASN A 31 -19.40 -2.71 -10.01
CA ASN A 31 -20.35 -3.62 -9.34
C ASN A 31 -20.58 -3.30 -7.84
N PHE A 32 -20.56 -2.02 -7.48
CA PHE A 32 -20.82 -1.59 -6.11
C PHE A 32 -22.26 -1.86 -5.70
N SER A 33 -22.45 -2.46 -4.52
CA SER A 33 -23.76 -2.67 -3.93
C SER A 33 -23.69 -2.72 -2.41
N TYR A 34 -24.76 -2.27 -1.74
CA TYR A 34 -24.98 -2.60 -0.33
C TYR A 34 -25.45 -4.05 -0.23
N LEU A 35 -24.89 -4.81 0.70
CA LEU A 35 -25.30 -6.19 0.92
C LEU A 35 -26.50 -6.26 1.87
N PRO A 36 -27.42 -7.22 1.68
CA PRO A 36 -28.57 -7.39 2.57
C PRO A 36 -28.14 -7.99 3.93
N ALA A 37 -28.83 -7.59 4.99
CA ALA A 37 -28.47 -7.94 6.37
C ALA A 37 -28.45 -9.45 6.66
N ASN A 38 -29.18 -10.26 5.89
CA ASN A 38 -29.16 -11.72 6.01
C ASN A 38 -27.85 -12.37 5.54
N GLN A 39 -26.92 -11.61 4.96
CA GLN A 39 -25.58 -12.08 4.57
C GLN A 39 -24.49 -11.63 5.55
N PHE A 40 -24.86 -10.95 6.64
CA PHE A 40 -23.89 -10.37 7.57
C PHE A 40 -23.40 -11.44 8.55
N PRO A 41 -22.07 -11.53 8.78
CA PRO A 41 -21.55 -12.22 9.95
C PRO A 41 -22.09 -11.61 11.24
N GLU A 42 -22.01 -12.37 12.34
CA GLU A 42 -22.39 -11.88 13.65
C GLU A 42 -21.62 -10.59 14.03
N GLY A 43 -22.33 -9.62 14.61
CA GLY A 43 -21.75 -8.34 15.04
C GLY A 43 -21.50 -7.32 13.91
N ILE A 44 -21.94 -7.60 12.68
CA ILE A 44 -21.89 -6.67 11.56
C ILE A 44 -23.24 -5.97 11.38
N GLN A 45 -23.20 -4.66 11.16
CA GLN A 45 -24.37 -3.81 10.96
C GLN A 45 -24.47 -3.23 9.54
N SER A 46 -23.36 -3.24 8.79
CA SER A 46 -23.36 -2.83 7.39
C SER A 46 -22.27 -3.54 6.59
N ALA A 47 -22.54 -3.73 5.30
CA ALA A 47 -21.56 -4.28 4.37
C ALA A 47 -21.82 -3.82 2.94
N VAL A 48 -20.74 -3.78 2.15
CA VAL A 48 -20.79 -3.49 0.71
C VAL A 48 -19.96 -4.49 -0.07
N GLY A 49 -20.45 -4.86 -1.25
CA GLY A 49 -19.73 -5.65 -2.24
C GLY A 49 -19.34 -4.78 -3.44
N PHE A 50 -18.18 -5.04 -4.03
CA PHE A 50 -17.71 -4.38 -5.25
C PHE A 50 -16.59 -5.20 -5.91
N THR A 51 -16.19 -4.83 -7.11
CA THR A 51 -15.04 -5.39 -7.82
C THR A 51 -13.81 -4.53 -7.59
N THR A 52 -12.68 -5.14 -7.25
CA THR A 52 -11.42 -4.45 -6.96
C THR A 52 -10.24 -5.17 -7.59
N ILE A 53 -9.06 -4.60 -7.40
CA ILE A 53 -7.79 -5.15 -7.86
C ILE A 53 -6.98 -5.64 -6.65
N CYS A 54 -6.51 -6.88 -6.70
CA CYS A 54 -5.46 -7.37 -5.81
C CYS A 54 -4.11 -7.38 -6.53
N ILE A 55 -3.03 -7.08 -5.78
CA ILE A 55 -1.68 -6.94 -6.35
C ILE A 55 -0.72 -7.86 -5.61
N ASN A 56 0.07 -8.62 -6.38
CA ASN A 56 1.23 -9.31 -5.89
C ASN A 56 2.41 -8.33 -5.77
N VAL A 57 2.52 -7.69 -4.59
CA VAL A 57 3.45 -6.57 -4.36
C VAL A 57 4.90 -6.89 -4.76
N PRO A 58 5.54 -8.01 -4.33
CA PRO A 58 6.91 -8.31 -4.74
C PRO A 58 7.09 -8.40 -6.26
N ARG A 59 6.15 -9.05 -6.97
CA ARG A 59 6.21 -9.15 -8.43
C ARG A 59 5.94 -7.81 -9.11
N HIS A 60 5.02 -7.02 -8.58
CA HIS A 60 4.71 -5.71 -9.13
C HIS A 60 5.88 -4.73 -8.99
N LEU A 61 6.56 -4.72 -7.84
CA LEU A 61 7.77 -3.90 -7.63
C LEU A 61 8.91 -4.32 -8.58
N ASN A 62 9.10 -5.63 -8.79
CA ASN A 62 10.08 -6.12 -9.75
C ASN A 62 9.72 -5.74 -11.19
N TYR A 63 8.44 -5.76 -11.54
CA TYR A 63 7.95 -5.27 -12.84
C TYR A 63 8.28 -3.78 -13.01
N LEU A 64 7.93 -2.93 -12.04
CA LEU A 64 8.20 -1.49 -12.10
C LEU A 64 9.70 -1.21 -12.23
N LEU A 65 10.54 -1.90 -11.46
CA LEU A 65 12.00 -1.76 -11.56
C LEU A 65 12.51 -2.21 -12.94
N SER A 66 12.03 -3.35 -13.44
CA SER A 66 12.45 -3.85 -14.76
C SER A 66 12.05 -2.90 -15.88
N THR A 67 10.83 -2.35 -15.82
CA THR A 67 10.36 -1.34 -16.77
C THR A 67 11.21 -0.07 -16.70
N PHE A 68 11.51 0.43 -15.50
CA PHE A 68 12.37 1.59 -15.32
C PHE A 68 13.77 1.37 -15.91
N LEU A 69 14.40 0.22 -15.65
CA LEU A 69 15.71 -0.13 -16.20
C LEU A 69 15.67 -0.28 -17.73
N ALA A 70 14.63 -0.92 -18.27
CA ALA A 70 14.45 -1.08 -19.72
C ALA A 70 14.25 0.26 -20.44
N MET A 71 13.72 1.26 -19.76
CA MET A 71 13.60 2.65 -20.25
C MET A 71 14.89 3.46 -20.09
N GLY A 72 16.01 2.83 -19.70
CA GLY A 72 17.31 3.50 -19.51
C GLY A 72 17.54 4.06 -18.10
N GLY A 73 16.61 3.84 -17.17
CA GLY A 73 16.80 4.19 -15.77
C GLY A 73 17.99 3.44 -15.14
N LYS A 74 18.63 4.07 -14.15
CA LYS A 74 19.76 3.48 -13.41
C LYS A 74 19.39 3.29 -11.95
N LEU A 75 19.71 2.12 -11.38
CA LEU A 75 19.50 1.83 -9.97
C LEU A 75 20.81 1.97 -9.19
N VAL A 76 20.85 2.91 -8.25
CA VAL A 76 21.95 3.07 -7.30
C VAL A 76 21.47 2.66 -5.91
N LYS A 77 22.13 1.67 -5.31
CA LYS A 77 21.85 1.26 -3.92
C LYS A 77 22.78 2.02 -2.98
N ALA A 78 22.22 2.94 -2.20
CA ALA A 78 22.96 3.72 -1.20
C ALA A 78 22.07 4.03 0.01
N ARG A 79 22.70 4.30 1.15
CA ARG A 79 22.03 4.87 2.33
C ARG A 79 22.29 6.38 2.34
N LEU A 80 21.23 7.17 2.37
CA LEU A 80 21.36 8.62 2.48
C LEU A 80 21.78 9.01 3.91
N PRO A 81 22.67 10.01 4.07
CA PRO A 81 22.99 10.56 5.38
C PRO A 81 21.79 11.32 5.96
N THR A 82 21.51 11.12 7.25
CA THR A 82 20.40 11.79 7.96
C THR A 82 20.88 12.82 8.98
N ASP A 83 22.16 12.78 9.35
CA ASP A 83 22.81 13.68 10.31
C ASP A 83 22.75 15.16 9.89
N LYS A 84 22.68 15.43 8.59
CA LYS A 84 22.64 16.76 7.99
C LYS A 84 21.27 17.12 7.39
N GLY A 85 20.23 16.35 7.73
CA GLY A 85 18.89 16.50 7.19
C GLY A 85 18.82 16.41 5.66
N LEU A 86 17.70 16.88 5.10
CA LEU A 86 17.42 16.84 3.67
C LEU A 86 18.50 17.53 2.82
N PRO A 87 19.04 18.72 3.16
CA PRO A 87 20.10 19.33 2.36
C PRO A 87 21.36 18.46 2.26
N GLY A 88 21.73 17.77 3.34
CA GLY A 88 22.85 16.83 3.33
C GLY A 88 22.58 15.61 2.46
N ALA A 89 21.40 15.00 2.61
CA ALA A 89 20.97 13.88 1.80
C ALA A 89 20.90 14.22 0.30
N LEU A 90 20.41 15.41 -0.06
CA LEU A 90 20.33 15.87 -1.45
C LEU A 90 21.72 16.09 -2.05
N ARG A 91 22.67 16.70 -1.32
CA ARG A 91 24.05 16.85 -1.80
C ARG A 91 24.72 15.50 -2.05
N PHE A 92 24.52 14.54 -1.15
CA PHE A 92 25.05 13.18 -1.31
C PHE A 92 24.39 12.42 -2.47
N ALA A 93 23.06 12.52 -2.62
CA ALA A 93 22.36 11.91 -3.74
C ALA A 93 22.79 12.54 -5.08
N ALA A 94 22.97 13.86 -5.12
CA ALA A 94 23.45 14.58 -6.30
C ALA A 94 24.87 14.15 -6.70
N SER A 95 25.80 14.03 -5.75
CA SER A 95 27.15 13.55 -6.05
C SER A 95 27.15 12.11 -6.58
N LEU A 96 26.31 11.24 -6.00
CA LEU A 96 26.13 9.88 -6.53
C LEU A 96 25.57 9.89 -7.95
N ALA A 97 24.51 10.66 -8.23
CA ALA A 97 23.93 10.75 -9.56
C ALA A 97 24.96 11.25 -10.60
N MET A 98 25.68 12.34 -10.30
CA MET A 98 26.73 12.89 -11.16
C MET A 98 27.89 11.92 -11.41
N SER A 99 28.20 11.04 -10.45
CA SER A 99 29.23 10.00 -10.62
C SER A 99 28.80 8.90 -11.60
N GLN A 100 27.50 8.69 -11.78
CA GLN A 100 26.97 7.72 -12.73
C GLN A 100 26.82 8.32 -14.13
N GLU A 101 26.46 9.59 -14.19
CA GLU A 101 26.30 10.34 -15.45
C GLU A 101 26.34 11.85 -15.19
N PRO A 102 27.14 12.62 -15.96
CA PRO A 102 27.17 14.07 -15.82
C PRO A 102 25.83 14.71 -16.22
N HIS A 103 25.30 15.56 -15.35
CA HIS A 103 24.07 16.32 -15.60
C HIS A 103 24.24 17.77 -15.16
N GLU A 104 23.75 18.72 -15.97
CA GLU A 104 23.81 20.17 -15.65
C GLU A 104 22.81 20.58 -14.56
N ARG A 105 21.68 19.85 -14.47
CA ARG A 105 20.60 20.13 -13.52
C ARG A 105 20.05 18.82 -13.00
N LEU A 106 19.73 18.81 -11.70
CA LEU A 106 19.15 17.65 -11.02
C LEU A 106 17.81 18.06 -10.42
N ILE A 107 16.81 17.21 -10.62
CA ILE A 107 15.53 17.28 -9.93
C ILE A 107 15.45 16.07 -9.01
N CYS A 108 15.19 16.31 -7.74
CA CYS A 108 15.07 15.27 -6.74
C CYS A 108 13.62 15.10 -6.33
N VAL A 109 13.15 13.85 -6.32
CA VAL A 109 11.84 13.48 -5.76
C VAL A 109 12.08 12.75 -4.46
N ASN A 110 11.64 13.33 -3.33
CA ASN A 110 11.75 12.68 -2.03
C ASN A 110 10.62 11.67 -1.84
N ALA A 111 10.92 10.37 -1.97
CA ALA A 111 9.99 9.26 -1.76
C ALA A 111 10.43 8.32 -0.61
N SER A 112 10.99 8.88 0.47
CA SER A 112 11.63 8.11 1.55
C SER A 112 10.70 7.45 2.58
N GLY A 113 9.37 7.60 2.44
CA GLY A 113 8.40 7.09 3.41
C GLY A 113 8.69 7.56 4.84
N LEU A 114 8.62 6.64 5.83
CA LEU A 114 8.95 6.94 7.23
C LEU A 114 10.38 7.48 7.44
N GLY A 115 11.30 7.23 6.51
CA GLY A 115 12.64 7.82 6.53
C GLY A 115 12.63 9.34 6.40
N ALA A 116 11.54 9.94 5.90
CA ALA A 116 11.37 11.38 5.81
C ALA A 116 11.50 12.05 7.18
N LYS A 117 11.02 11.39 8.26
CA LYS A 117 11.12 11.89 9.64
C LYS A 117 12.56 12.25 10.06
N ALA A 118 13.55 11.51 9.56
CA ALA A 118 14.96 11.77 9.85
C ALA A 118 15.62 12.76 8.88
N LEU A 119 15.01 13.04 7.72
CA LEU A 119 15.52 13.96 6.71
C LEU A 119 14.95 15.36 6.87
N VAL A 120 13.63 15.44 7.05
CA VAL A 120 12.88 16.65 7.36
C VAL A 120 12.20 16.34 8.68
N PRO A 121 12.52 17.04 9.78
CA PRO A 121 12.01 16.74 11.12
C PRO A 121 10.50 17.01 11.19
N ASP A 122 9.74 16.14 10.55
CA ASP A 122 8.30 16.20 10.37
C ASP A 122 7.64 15.37 11.46
N ASP A 123 7.16 16.06 12.49
CA ASP A 123 6.48 15.43 13.63
C ASP A 123 5.12 14.82 13.26
N ALA A 124 4.56 15.17 12.09
CA ALA A 124 3.37 14.50 11.57
C ALA A 124 3.67 13.08 11.06
N MET A 125 4.95 12.71 10.88
CA MET A 125 5.36 11.36 10.50
C MET A 125 5.50 10.43 11.72
N PHE A 126 4.67 9.39 11.72
CA PHE A 126 4.68 8.31 12.71
C PHE A 126 4.35 6.97 12.06
N PRO A 127 4.84 5.84 12.60
CA PRO A 127 4.53 4.52 12.07
C PRO A 127 3.10 4.11 12.46
N VAL A 128 2.50 3.26 11.63
CA VAL A 128 1.34 2.46 12.01
C VAL A 128 1.72 1.02 11.74
N ARG A 129 2.08 0.29 12.79
CA ARG A 129 2.53 -1.10 12.68
C ARG A 129 1.36 -2.00 12.31
N GLY A 130 1.57 -2.80 11.27
CA GLY A 130 0.60 -3.79 10.79
C GLY A 130 1.27 -5.16 10.69
N GLN A 131 0.79 -6.10 11.48
CA GLN A 131 1.23 -7.49 11.43
C GLN A 131 0.30 -8.30 10.54
N THR A 132 0.87 -9.21 9.74
CA THR A 132 0.13 -10.11 8.84
C THR A 132 0.67 -11.53 8.93
N VAL A 133 -0.14 -12.49 8.48
CA VAL A 133 0.23 -13.90 8.30
C VAL A 133 0.09 -14.22 6.82
N LEU A 134 1.15 -14.77 6.23
CA LEU A 134 1.12 -15.28 4.86
C LEU A 134 0.77 -16.77 4.89
N VAL A 135 -0.32 -17.16 4.22
CA VAL A 135 -0.77 -18.55 4.19
C VAL A 135 -0.70 -19.12 2.77
N LYS A 136 -0.52 -20.45 2.67
CA LYS A 136 -0.63 -21.19 1.42
C LYS A 136 -2.11 -21.33 1.04
N GLY A 137 -2.40 -21.17 -0.25
CA GLY A 137 -3.75 -21.09 -0.80
C GLY A 137 -4.07 -19.66 -1.24
N GLU A 138 -4.71 -19.51 -2.39
CA GLU A 138 -5.08 -18.22 -2.97
C GLU A 138 -6.60 -18.05 -2.89
N ALA A 139 -7.06 -17.08 -2.08
CA ALA A 139 -8.47 -16.76 -1.98
C ALA A 139 -9.00 -16.23 -3.32
N LYS A 140 -10.28 -16.46 -3.62
CA LYS A 140 -10.93 -15.97 -4.84
C LYS A 140 -11.51 -14.56 -4.68
N TYR A 141 -11.43 -13.99 -3.49
CA TYR A 141 -12.05 -12.73 -3.11
C TYR A 141 -11.20 -12.00 -2.08
N ALA A 142 -11.28 -10.68 -2.10
CA ALA A 142 -10.81 -9.84 -1.02
C ALA A 142 -11.92 -9.66 0.03
N LYS A 143 -11.54 -9.57 1.30
CA LYS A 143 -12.50 -9.31 2.38
C LYS A 143 -11.84 -8.46 3.44
N THR A 144 -12.53 -7.44 3.95
CA THR A 144 -12.09 -6.68 5.11
C THR A 144 -13.24 -6.50 6.09
N MET A 145 -12.95 -6.62 7.37
CA MET A 145 -13.89 -6.48 8.46
C MET A 145 -13.33 -5.51 9.50
N ASN A 146 -14.11 -4.49 9.83
CA ASN A 146 -13.75 -3.44 10.81
C ASN A 146 -12.36 -2.84 10.55
N GLU A 147 -12.02 -2.66 9.27
CA GLU A 147 -10.76 -2.07 8.75
C GLU A 147 -9.47 -2.86 9.02
N ASN A 148 -9.42 -3.64 10.10
CA ASN A 148 -8.18 -4.23 10.58
C ASN A 148 -8.10 -5.73 10.32
N LYS A 149 -9.19 -6.44 10.03
CA LYS A 149 -9.17 -7.87 9.71
C LYS A 149 -9.40 -8.05 8.22
N TYR A 150 -8.44 -8.61 7.49
CA TYR A 150 -8.53 -8.74 6.04
C TYR A 150 -7.95 -10.03 5.49
N VAL A 151 -8.53 -10.45 4.36
CA VAL A 151 -8.09 -11.53 3.50
C VAL A 151 -7.82 -10.91 2.14
N ILE A 152 -6.55 -10.90 1.72
CA ILE A 152 -6.14 -10.31 0.44
C ILE A 152 -5.35 -11.36 -0.34
N PRO A 153 -5.90 -11.93 -1.42
CA PRO A 153 -5.16 -12.86 -2.26
C PRO A 153 -3.96 -12.17 -2.88
N ARG A 154 -2.90 -12.95 -3.12
CA ARG A 154 -1.69 -12.46 -3.78
C ARG A 154 -1.59 -13.12 -5.16
N PRO A 155 -2.06 -12.46 -6.24
CA PRO A 155 -2.24 -13.08 -7.54
C PRO A 155 -1.06 -13.88 -8.06
N GLY A 156 -1.34 -15.11 -8.48
CA GLY A 156 -0.40 -16.02 -9.11
C GLY A 156 0.75 -16.46 -8.21
N SER A 157 0.61 -16.34 -6.89
CA SER A 157 1.62 -16.79 -5.92
C SER A 157 1.22 -18.09 -5.21
N GLY A 158 -0.05 -18.50 -5.29
CA GLY A 158 -0.59 -19.58 -4.48
C GLY A 158 -0.67 -19.24 -3.00
N THR A 159 -0.70 -17.95 -2.65
CA THR A 159 -0.71 -17.47 -1.25
C THR A 159 -1.73 -16.37 -1.03
N THR A 160 -2.14 -16.21 0.24
CA THR A 160 -3.08 -15.18 0.69
C THR A 160 -2.50 -14.49 1.91
N ILE A 161 -2.67 -13.17 1.97
CA ILE A 161 -2.33 -12.38 3.16
C ILE A 161 -3.55 -12.36 4.06
N LEU A 162 -3.37 -12.81 5.30
CA LEU A 162 -4.32 -12.61 6.38
C LEU A 162 -3.77 -11.50 7.26
N GLY A 163 -4.50 -10.40 7.37
CA GLY A 163 -4.20 -9.36 8.33
C GLY A 163 -5.39 -9.08 9.23
N GLY A 164 -5.23 -8.22 10.20
CA GLY A 164 -3.99 -7.59 10.61
C GLY A 164 -4.16 -6.79 11.88
N THR A 165 -3.12 -6.03 12.20
CA THR A 165 -3.12 -5.09 13.31
C THR A 165 -2.98 -3.66 12.79
N ARG A 166 -3.34 -2.70 13.63
CA ARG A 166 -3.19 -1.26 13.37
C ARG A 166 -2.74 -0.58 14.65
N GLU A 167 -1.44 -0.54 14.85
CA GLU A 167 -0.81 -0.06 16.08
C GLU A 167 -0.10 1.28 15.82
N VAL A 168 -0.77 2.38 16.16
CA VAL A 168 -0.25 3.74 15.94
C VAL A 168 0.95 4.01 16.83
N GLY A 169 2.03 4.53 16.27
CA GLY A 169 3.24 4.91 16.99
C GLY A 169 4.13 3.74 17.41
N ASN A 170 3.75 2.51 17.10
CA ASN A 170 4.54 1.32 17.42
C ASN A 170 5.59 1.05 16.32
N TRP A 171 6.85 0.89 16.70
CA TRP A 171 8.01 0.71 15.81
C TRP A 171 8.46 -0.75 15.72
#